data_AF-A0A6P4B248-F1
#
_entry.id   AF-A0A6P4B248-F1
#
_cell.length_a   1.000
_cell.length_b   1.000
_cell.length_c   1.000
_cell.angle_alpha   90.00
_cell.angle_beta   90.00
_cell.angle_gamma   90.00
#
_symmetry.space_group_name_H-M   'P 1'
#
loop_
_entity.id
_entity.type
_entity.pdbx_description
1 polymer ?
#
loop_
_entity_poly.entity_id
_entity_poly.type
_entity_poly.pdbx_seq_one_letter_code
_entity_poly.pdbx_strand_id
1 'polypeptide(L)'
;MAYQNYPLIFRDGGHELHQWLDIVGNKNHIIKSKIQSGGMLFVRYEYSAQGRPRFGVSLGLFVDCLNTFSVPGHSSTIDSQYPGPNMQLLLESVDSWDAGIYAEIRTRIPDTVSWDYNLESAGSTPLTFTVKSAALKEAIDDLEWPGSSILITLQPVPPTVTLRGNGHEDLQIDFMCYVNADLLMACHCDRQVSHSYKYKFLKATTLNIPGSVIKDNRGSKLTIGRGGMLKVQHLVSVARSSIPHPHINSAGYQRPSRIAYIEFFVKPEEDEDTEND
;
A
#
# COMPACT_ATOMS: atom_id res chain seq x y z
N MET A 1 12.82 12.33 -5.14
CA MET A 1 11.88 11.59 -6.03
C MET A 1 10.89 12.59 -6.59
N ALA A 2 10.84 12.79 -7.90
CA ALA A 2 9.80 13.60 -8.51
C ALA A 2 8.53 12.73 -8.61
N TYR A 3 7.47 13.09 -7.89
CA TYR A 3 6.17 12.44 -8.01
C TYR A 3 5.54 12.89 -9.33
N GLN A 4 5.77 12.15 -10.41
CA GLN A 4 5.18 12.47 -11.72
C GLN A 4 3.69 12.07 -11.70
N ASN A 5 2.87 12.65 -12.58
CA ASN A 5 1.42 12.45 -12.57
C ASN A 5 1.05 10.97 -12.81
N TYR A 6 0.31 10.33 -11.89
CA TYR A 6 -0.02 8.90 -11.97
C TYR A 6 -1.54 8.65 -12.00
N PRO A 7 -2.01 7.60 -12.70
CA PRO A 7 -3.43 7.39 -12.89
C PRO A 7 -4.13 6.79 -11.66
N LEU A 8 -5.15 7.49 -11.14
CA LEU A 8 -6.04 7.02 -10.08
C LEU A 8 -7.17 6.16 -10.67
N ILE A 9 -6.96 4.85 -10.80
CA ILE A 9 -7.91 3.98 -11.52
C ILE A 9 -9.02 3.45 -10.60
N PHE A 10 -10.19 4.08 -10.59
CA PHE A 10 -11.38 3.55 -9.93
C PHE A 10 -11.87 2.28 -10.65
N ARG A 11 -11.91 1.14 -9.95
CA ARG A 11 -12.51 -0.11 -10.46
C ARG A 11 -13.57 -0.57 -9.49
N ASP A 12 -14.83 -0.57 -9.89
CA ASP A 12 -15.88 -1.22 -9.10
C ASP A 12 -15.77 -2.75 -9.25
N GLY A 13 -15.29 -3.40 -8.20
CA GLY A 13 -15.33 -4.85 -8.01
C GLY A 13 -16.53 -5.29 -7.16
N GLY A 14 -17.56 -4.45 -7.03
CA GLY A 14 -18.78 -4.69 -6.25
C GLY A 14 -18.81 -3.90 -4.95
N HIS A 15 -17.67 -3.67 -4.29
CA HIS A 15 -17.55 -2.85 -3.07
C HIS A 15 -16.07 -2.51 -2.81
N GLU A 16 -15.28 -2.15 -3.81
CA GLU A 16 -13.85 -1.90 -3.59
C GLU A 16 -13.33 -0.76 -4.43
N LEU A 17 -12.73 0.24 -3.79
CA LEU A 17 -11.94 1.25 -4.46
C LEU A 17 -10.51 0.74 -4.56
N HIS A 18 -10.02 0.61 -5.79
CA HIS A 18 -8.62 0.34 -6.11
C HIS A 18 -7.96 1.66 -6.50
N GLN A 19 -6.87 2.06 -5.87
CA GLN A 19 -6.07 3.21 -6.30
C GLN A 19 -4.68 2.74 -6.67
N TRP A 20 -4.32 2.86 -7.95
CA TRP A 20 -3.00 2.45 -8.43
C TRP A 20 -2.03 3.64 -8.44
N LEU A 21 -0.79 3.38 -8.04
CA LEU A 21 0.30 4.34 -8.08
C LEU A 21 1.55 3.63 -8.63
N ASP A 22 1.95 3.96 -9.84
CA ASP A 22 3.16 3.41 -10.45
C ASP A 22 4.37 4.25 -10.05
N ILE A 23 5.19 3.83 -9.08
CA ILE A 23 6.42 4.55 -8.73
C ILE A 23 7.51 4.06 -9.69
N VAL A 24 7.65 4.75 -10.82
CA VAL A 24 8.64 4.40 -11.85
C VAL A 24 10.03 4.91 -11.45
N GLY A 25 10.95 3.99 -11.15
CA GLY A 25 12.38 4.20 -11.39
C GLY A 25 12.69 3.91 -12.86
N ASN A 26 13.62 4.67 -13.46
CA ASN A 26 13.98 4.66 -14.88
C ASN A 26 13.60 3.40 -15.70
N LYS A 27 12.88 3.63 -16.81
CA LYS A 27 12.55 2.76 -17.96
C LYS A 27 11.92 1.38 -17.73
N ASN A 28 12.04 0.78 -16.55
CA ASN A 28 11.36 -0.46 -16.18
C ASN A 28 10.43 -0.19 -14.99
N HIS A 29 9.14 -0.55 -15.07
CA HIS A 29 8.19 -0.37 -13.96
C HIS A 29 8.58 -1.25 -12.77
N ILE A 30 9.33 -0.69 -11.81
CA ILE A 30 9.92 -1.48 -10.72
C ILE A 30 9.08 -1.49 -9.43
N ILE A 31 8.25 -0.46 -9.17
CA ILE A 31 7.26 -0.50 -8.09
C ILE A 31 5.87 -0.10 -8.56
N LYS A 32 4.85 -0.83 -8.09
CA LYS A 32 3.46 -0.38 -8.08
C LYS A 32 2.90 -0.39 -6.67
N SER A 33 2.04 0.56 -6.35
CA SER A 33 1.21 0.54 -5.15
C SER A 33 -0.26 0.45 -5.53
N LYS A 34 -1.05 -0.20 -4.68
CA LYS A 34 -2.48 -0.39 -4.82
C LYS A 34 -3.13 -0.21 -3.46
N ILE A 35 -4.02 0.76 -3.31
CA ILE A 35 -4.84 0.90 -2.11
C ILE A 35 -6.17 0.24 -2.40
N GLN A 36 -6.55 -0.74 -1.57
CA GLN A 36 -7.83 -1.42 -1.64
C GLN A 36 -8.67 -0.99 -0.45
N SER A 37 -9.71 -0.23 -0.75
CA SER A 37 -10.66 0.28 0.23
C SER A 37 -12.02 -0.35 -0.01
N GLY A 38 -12.53 -1.14 0.92
CA GLY A 38 -13.90 -1.66 0.83
C GLY A 38 -14.94 -0.54 0.78
N GLY A 39 -16.06 -0.73 0.08
CA GLY A 39 -17.17 0.22 -0.04
C GLY A 39 -17.77 0.55 1.32
N MET A 40 -17.62 -0.37 2.28
CA MET A 40 -17.93 -0.14 3.67
C MET A 40 -17.09 0.96 4.32
N LEU A 41 -16.01 1.48 3.73
CA LEU A 41 -15.23 2.60 4.28
C LEU A 41 -15.92 3.94 4.06
N PHE A 42 -16.76 4.06 3.05
CA PHE A 42 -17.49 5.29 2.74
C PHE A 42 -18.76 5.41 3.59
N VAL A 43 -19.20 6.65 3.82
CA VAL A 43 -20.51 6.93 4.42
C VAL A 43 -21.61 6.71 3.38
N ARG A 44 -21.36 7.17 2.15
CA ARG A 44 -22.20 6.97 0.96
C ARG A 44 -21.28 6.64 -0.22
N TYR A 45 -21.63 5.64 -1.00
CA TYR A 45 -20.92 5.28 -2.22
C TYR A 45 -21.96 4.95 -3.28
N GLU A 46 -21.96 5.70 -4.37
CA GLU A 46 -22.87 5.53 -5.48
C GLU A 46 -22.07 5.38 -6.77
N TYR A 47 -22.42 4.36 -7.54
CA TYR A 47 -21.78 4.06 -8.81
C TYR A 47 -22.85 3.64 -9.80
N SER A 48 -22.99 4.39 -10.88
CA SER A 48 -24.06 4.23 -11.88
C SER A 48 -23.56 4.09 -13.31
N ALA A 49 -22.23 4.12 -13.52
CA ALA A 49 -21.64 4.07 -14.86
C ALA A 49 -21.76 2.66 -15.49
N GLN A 50 -22.19 2.61 -16.75
CA GLN A 50 -22.11 1.39 -17.57
C GLN A 50 -20.68 1.23 -18.09
N GLY A 51 -19.88 0.37 -17.44
CA GLY A 51 -18.45 0.17 -17.72
C GLY A 51 -17.54 0.70 -16.63
N ARG A 52 -16.22 0.53 -16.74
CA ARG A 52 -15.24 0.98 -15.73
C ARG A 52 -14.71 2.39 -16.09
N PRO A 53 -15.13 3.49 -15.44
CA PRO A 53 -14.56 4.80 -15.68
C PRO A 53 -13.12 4.79 -15.17
N ARG A 54 -12.19 5.15 -16.04
CA ARG A 54 -10.77 5.26 -15.70
C ARG A 54 -10.33 6.68 -15.98
N PHE A 55 -9.78 7.32 -14.97
CA PHE A 55 -9.28 8.66 -15.11
C PHE A 55 -8.05 8.82 -14.21
N GLY A 56 -7.05 9.53 -14.68
CA GLY A 56 -5.87 9.89 -13.90
C GLY A 56 -6.02 11.29 -13.34
N VAL A 57 -5.49 11.52 -12.16
CA VAL A 57 -5.34 12.86 -11.57
C VAL A 57 -3.91 13.03 -11.08
N SER A 58 -3.47 14.28 -10.90
CA SER A 58 -2.17 14.51 -10.26
C SER A 58 -2.24 14.12 -8.79
N LEU A 59 -1.44 13.15 -8.37
CA LEU A 59 -1.41 12.70 -6.98
C LEU A 59 -1.00 13.83 -6.02
N GLY A 60 -0.03 14.65 -6.41
CA GLY A 60 0.40 15.81 -5.63
C GLY A 60 -0.78 16.74 -5.36
N LEU A 61 -1.47 17.18 -6.41
CA LEU A 61 -2.66 18.04 -6.27
C LEU A 61 -3.77 17.37 -5.46
N PHE A 62 -4.00 16.07 -5.65
CA PHE A 62 -5.01 15.33 -4.89
C PHE A 62 -4.69 15.30 -3.40
N VAL A 63 -3.44 14.99 -3.03
CA VAL A 63 -2.97 14.99 -1.64
C VAL A 63 -3.01 16.40 -1.04
N ASP A 64 -2.61 17.42 -1.80
CA ASP A 64 -2.67 18.82 -1.37
C ASP A 64 -4.12 19.25 -1.09
N CYS A 65 -5.08 18.83 -1.92
CA CYS A 65 -6.50 19.06 -1.67
C CYS A 65 -6.97 18.37 -0.39
N LEU A 66 -6.66 17.08 -0.22
CA LEU A 66 -7.03 16.34 1.00
C LEU A 66 -6.43 16.96 2.27
N ASN A 67 -5.18 17.40 2.20
CA ASN A 67 -4.51 18.09 3.31
C ASN A 67 -5.16 19.45 3.61
N THR A 68 -5.57 20.18 2.57
CA THR A 68 -6.27 21.47 2.71
C THR A 68 -7.65 21.30 3.36
N PHE A 69 -8.36 20.22 3.05
CA PHE A 69 -9.67 19.91 3.63
C PHE A 69 -9.59 19.33 5.04
N SER A 70 -8.42 18.84 5.45
CA SER A 70 -8.20 18.23 6.76
C SER A 70 -7.74 19.29 7.75
N VAL A 71 -8.62 19.74 8.64
CA VAL A 71 -8.23 20.61 9.75
C VAL A 71 -7.77 19.75 10.93
N PRO A 72 -6.56 19.98 11.49
CA PRO A 72 -6.09 19.24 12.66
C PRO A 72 -7.10 19.29 13.81
N GLY A 73 -7.54 18.12 14.29
CA GLY A 73 -8.48 18.01 15.41
C GLY A 73 -9.97 17.98 15.03
N HIS A 74 -10.32 18.15 13.75
CA HIS A 74 -11.68 18.01 13.24
C HIS A 74 -11.77 16.91 12.18
N SER A 75 -12.83 16.10 12.21
CA SER A 75 -13.13 15.18 11.11
C SER A 75 -14.05 15.88 10.13
N SER A 76 -13.51 16.42 9.05
CA SER A 76 -14.30 16.93 7.93
C SER A 76 -14.81 15.76 7.07
N THR A 77 -16.03 15.87 6.58
CA THR A 77 -16.55 14.91 5.60
C THR A 77 -16.12 15.39 4.22
N ILE A 78 -15.45 14.55 3.45
CA ILE A 78 -15.04 14.87 2.08
C ILE A 78 -15.96 14.13 1.13
N ASP A 79 -16.72 14.88 0.35
CA ASP A 79 -17.47 14.37 -0.77
C ASP A 79 -16.60 14.38 -2.03
N SER A 80 -16.68 13.30 -2.80
CA SER A 80 -15.95 13.13 -4.04
C SER A 80 -16.89 12.70 -5.14
N GLN A 81 -16.90 13.45 -6.24
CA GLN A 81 -17.79 13.22 -7.36
C GLN A 81 -17.03 13.20 -8.68
N TYR A 82 -17.33 12.19 -9.49
CA TYR A 82 -16.91 12.09 -10.87
C TYR A 82 -18.01 11.41 -11.70
N PRO A 83 -18.28 11.85 -12.94
CA PRO A 83 -17.67 13.00 -13.61
C PRO A 83 -18.30 14.34 -13.19
N GLY A 84 -17.47 15.38 -13.07
CA GLY A 84 -17.94 16.78 -13.04
C GLY A 84 -18.33 17.30 -14.44
N PRO A 85 -18.83 18.55 -14.54
CA PRO A 85 -19.33 19.13 -15.80
C PRO A 85 -18.34 19.11 -16.97
N ASN A 86 -17.04 19.20 -16.67
CA ASN A 86 -15.92 19.21 -17.60
C ASN A 86 -15.05 17.94 -17.49
N MET A 87 -15.63 16.81 -17.03
CA MET A 87 -14.90 15.56 -16.78
C MET A 87 -13.78 15.69 -15.74
N GLN A 88 -13.88 16.65 -14.82
CA GLN A 88 -12.99 16.79 -13.67
C GLN A 88 -13.44 15.91 -12.50
N LEU A 89 -12.50 15.62 -11.58
CA LEU A 89 -12.81 15.11 -10.26
C LEU A 89 -13.16 16.31 -9.37
N LEU A 90 -14.36 16.30 -8.80
CA LEU A 90 -14.80 17.29 -7.83
C LEU A 90 -14.56 16.74 -6.43
N LEU A 91 -13.99 17.58 -5.57
CA LEU A 91 -13.87 17.30 -4.15
C LEU A 91 -14.46 18.47 -3.35
N GLU A 92 -15.24 18.16 -2.34
CA GLU A 92 -15.88 19.14 -1.48
C GLU A 92 -15.73 18.74 -0.02
N SER A 93 -15.25 19.66 0.81
CA SER A 93 -15.27 19.52 2.26
C SER A 93 -16.62 20.00 2.78
N VAL A 94 -17.45 19.07 3.23
CA VAL A 94 -18.76 19.32 3.82
C VAL A 94 -18.58 19.51 5.32
N ASP A 95 -18.26 20.73 5.73
CA ASP A 95 -18.32 21.14 7.14
C ASP A 95 -19.71 21.68 7.46
N SER A 96 -20.18 21.39 8.69
CA SER A 96 -21.40 21.99 9.21
C SER A 96 -21.12 23.46 9.55
N TRP A 97 -21.39 24.34 8.59
CA TRP A 97 -21.79 25.76 8.69
C TRP A 97 -21.17 26.59 7.55
N ASP A 98 -21.91 26.68 6.45
CA ASP A 98 -21.89 27.72 5.39
C ASP A 98 -20.57 28.12 4.69
N ALA A 99 -19.44 27.47 4.96
CA ALA A 99 -18.19 27.66 4.23
C ALA A 99 -17.51 26.33 3.93
N GLY A 100 -17.88 25.71 2.80
CA GLY A 100 -17.21 24.53 2.27
C GLY A 100 -16.01 24.92 1.41
N ILE A 101 -14.93 24.14 1.49
CA ILE A 101 -13.80 24.25 0.55
C ILE A 101 -14.06 23.25 -0.58
N TYR A 102 -14.00 23.70 -1.83
CA TYR A 102 -14.12 22.82 -2.98
C TYR A 102 -12.86 22.86 -3.84
N ALA A 103 -12.56 21.76 -4.52
CA ALA A 103 -11.49 21.67 -5.50
C ALA A 103 -11.93 20.93 -6.74
N GLU A 104 -11.43 21.40 -7.88
CA GLU A 104 -11.62 20.80 -9.19
C GLU A 104 -10.29 20.29 -9.72
N ILE A 105 -10.17 18.97 -9.84
CA ILE A 105 -8.94 18.35 -10.33
C ILE A 105 -9.17 17.83 -11.74
N ARG A 106 -8.44 18.41 -12.69
CA ARG A 106 -8.46 17.97 -14.09
C ARG A 106 -8.09 16.50 -14.17
N THR A 107 -8.85 15.75 -14.96
CA THR A 107 -8.56 14.35 -15.20
C THR A 107 -7.94 14.12 -16.59
N ARG A 108 -7.22 13.01 -16.73
CA ARG A 108 -6.69 12.54 -18.02
C ARG A 108 -7.04 11.06 -18.19
N ILE A 109 -7.45 10.64 -19.37
CA ILE A 109 -7.58 9.21 -19.66
C ILE A 109 -6.16 8.63 -19.78
N PRO A 110 -5.76 7.64 -18.95
CA PRO A 110 -4.44 7.05 -19.08
C PRO A 110 -4.30 6.27 -20.37
N ASP A 111 -3.24 6.56 -21.13
CA ASP A 111 -2.94 5.95 -22.44
C ASP A 111 -2.52 4.47 -22.32
N THR A 112 -2.08 4.05 -21.13
CA THR A 112 -1.63 2.68 -20.85
C THR A 112 -2.40 2.10 -19.66
N VAL A 113 -2.88 0.88 -19.83
CA VAL A 113 -3.34 0.05 -18.70
C VAL A 113 -2.07 -0.41 -18.01
N SER A 114 -1.80 0.14 -16.82
CA SER A 114 -0.74 -0.40 -15.98
C SER A 114 -1.05 -1.88 -15.77
N TRP A 115 -0.15 -2.75 -16.25
CA TRP A 115 -0.26 -4.21 -16.20
C TRP A 115 -0.84 -4.63 -14.85
N ASP A 116 -1.97 -5.35 -14.84
CA ASP A 116 -2.48 -5.95 -13.61
C ASP A 116 -1.44 -6.98 -13.20
N TYR A 117 -0.54 -6.63 -12.27
CA TYR A 117 0.35 -7.62 -11.66
C TYR A 117 -0.54 -8.51 -10.80
N ASN A 118 -1.19 -9.48 -11.43
CA ASN A 118 -1.67 -10.65 -10.76
C ASN A 118 -0.42 -11.36 -10.28
N LEU A 119 -0.22 -11.36 -8.96
CA LEU A 119 0.88 -12.11 -8.36
C LEU A 119 0.63 -13.59 -8.64
N GLU A 120 1.32 -14.13 -9.63
CA GLU A 120 1.29 -15.57 -9.90
C GLU A 120 1.96 -16.28 -8.71
N SER A 121 1.29 -17.32 -8.20
CA SER A 121 1.85 -18.11 -7.10
C SER A 121 3.18 -18.74 -7.52
N ALA A 122 4.19 -18.70 -6.65
CA ALA A 122 5.50 -19.31 -6.89
C ALA A 122 5.49 -20.85 -6.72
N GLY A 123 4.43 -21.52 -7.14
CA GLY A 123 4.16 -22.95 -6.90
C GLY A 123 2.79 -23.18 -6.23
N SER A 124 2.57 -24.40 -5.73
CA SER A 124 1.36 -24.77 -4.98
C SER A 124 1.29 -24.13 -3.60
N THR A 125 2.44 -23.80 -3.02
CA THR A 125 2.58 -23.26 -1.67
C THR A 125 2.92 -21.77 -1.71
N PRO A 126 2.20 -20.89 -0.98
CA PRO A 126 2.47 -19.47 -1.01
C PRO A 126 3.69 -19.09 -0.15
N LEU A 127 4.75 -18.58 -0.79
CA LEU A 127 5.94 -18.07 -0.09
C LEU A 127 5.59 -16.75 0.62
N THR A 128 5.30 -16.82 1.91
CA THR A 128 4.78 -15.67 2.66
C THR A 128 5.36 -15.55 4.06
N PHE A 129 5.51 -14.32 4.54
CA PHE A 129 5.75 -14.06 5.95
C PHE A 129 5.02 -12.78 6.39
N THR A 130 4.70 -12.70 7.66
CA THR A 130 4.01 -11.57 8.28
C THR A 130 4.84 -11.10 9.47
N VAL A 131 5.16 -9.81 9.50
CA VAL A 131 6.03 -9.20 10.51
C VAL A 131 5.37 -7.92 11.02
N LYS A 132 5.65 -7.52 12.27
CA LYS A 132 5.25 -6.19 12.78
C LYS A 132 5.74 -5.12 11.82
N SER A 133 4.85 -4.22 11.42
CA SER A 133 5.18 -3.19 10.42
C SER A 133 6.28 -2.24 10.87
N ALA A 134 6.36 -1.97 12.18
CA ALA A 134 7.45 -1.21 12.78
C ALA A 134 8.82 -1.91 12.58
N ALA A 135 8.88 -3.22 12.87
CA ALA A 135 10.10 -4.02 12.74
C ALA A 135 10.56 -4.16 11.29
N LEU A 136 9.62 -4.30 10.34
CA LEU A 136 9.95 -4.28 8.91
C LEU A 136 10.55 -2.93 8.49
N LYS A 137 9.96 -1.82 8.96
CA LYS A 137 10.44 -0.49 8.64
C LYS A 137 11.84 -0.27 9.20
N GLU A 138 12.04 -0.57 10.49
CA GLU A 138 13.33 -0.50 11.16
C GLU A 138 14.39 -1.34 10.44
N ALA A 139 14.09 -2.61 10.13
CA ALA A 139 15.04 -3.47 9.44
C ALA A 139 15.43 -2.95 8.04
N ILE A 140 14.50 -2.37 7.29
CA ILE A 140 14.82 -1.75 5.99
C ILE A 140 15.64 -0.48 6.20
N ASP A 141 15.32 0.33 7.21
CA ASP A 141 16.02 1.58 7.53
C ASP A 141 17.46 1.31 8.00
N ASP A 142 17.68 0.27 8.79
CA ASP A 142 19.02 -0.12 9.29
C ASP A 142 19.92 -0.66 8.17
N LEU A 143 19.33 -1.23 7.12
CA LEU A 143 20.02 -1.69 5.92
C LEU A 143 20.19 -0.58 4.87
N GLU A 144 20.00 0.69 5.24
CA GLU A 144 20.15 1.84 4.36
C GLU A 144 21.61 1.99 3.86
N TRP A 145 21.82 1.66 2.59
CA TRP A 145 23.06 1.99 1.89
C TRP A 145 22.79 2.57 0.50
N PRO A 146 23.44 3.69 0.11
CA PRO A 146 23.23 4.32 -1.20
C PRO A 146 23.51 3.36 -2.36
N GLY A 147 22.52 3.19 -3.25
CA GLY A 147 22.67 2.34 -4.45
C GLY A 147 22.64 0.82 -4.19
N SER A 148 22.50 0.39 -2.93
CA SER A 148 22.50 -1.02 -2.55
C SER A 148 21.22 -1.76 -2.86
N SER A 149 21.32 -3.07 -2.72
CA SER A 149 20.23 -4.03 -2.78
C SER A 149 20.14 -4.76 -1.45
N ILE A 150 18.93 -5.16 -1.08
CA ILE A 150 18.68 -6.04 0.07
C ILE A 150 18.30 -7.40 -0.48
N LEU A 151 19.07 -8.42 -0.12
CA LEU A 151 18.77 -9.82 -0.35
C LEU A 151 17.78 -10.28 0.72
N ILE A 152 16.61 -10.75 0.29
CA ILE A 152 15.60 -11.36 1.16
C ILE A 152 15.67 -12.87 0.95
N THR A 153 15.97 -13.61 2.00
CA THR A 153 16.03 -15.07 2.00
C THR A 153 14.94 -15.64 2.91
N LEU A 154 14.09 -16.51 2.36
CA LEU A 154 13.15 -17.31 3.16
C LEU A 154 13.73 -18.73 3.21
N GLN A 155 13.92 -19.24 4.42
CA GLN A 155 14.41 -20.59 4.66
C GLN A 155 13.37 -21.39 5.44
N PRO A 156 13.07 -22.66 5.09
CA PRO A 156 12.07 -23.47 5.80
C PRO A 156 12.62 -24.17 7.04
N VAL A 157 13.94 -24.49 7.08
CA VAL A 157 14.56 -25.26 8.18
C VAL A 157 15.95 -24.70 8.54
N PRO A 158 16.12 -24.08 9.74
CA PRO A 158 15.05 -23.57 10.58
C PRO A 158 14.21 -22.53 9.82
N PRO A 159 12.93 -22.34 10.17
CA PRO A 159 12.08 -21.39 9.48
C PRO A 159 12.53 -19.97 9.85
N THR A 160 13.15 -19.28 8.90
CA THR A 160 13.80 -17.98 9.12
C THR A 160 13.61 -17.11 7.89
N VAL A 161 13.42 -15.80 8.12
CA VAL A 161 13.45 -14.78 7.09
C VAL A 161 14.65 -13.87 7.35
N THR A 162 15.55 -13.80 6.40
CA THR A 162 16.80 -13.05 6.50
C THR A 162 16.79 -11.88 5.53
N LEU A 163 17.09 -10.68 6.02
CA LEU A 163 17.32 -9.48 5.22
C LEU A 163 18.80 -9.12 5.32
N ARG A 164 19.50 -9.03 4.19
CA ARG A 164 20.94 -8.77 4.13
C ARG A 164 21.25 -7.67 3.14
N GLY A 165 22.04 -6.66 3.52
CA GLY A 165 22.39 -5.53 2.66
C GLY A 165 23.70 -5.74 1.90
N ASN A 166 23.73 -5.52 0.59
CA ASN A 166 24.90 -5.76 -0.28
C ASN A 166 25.95 -4.61 -0.29
N GLY A 167 26.18 -3.88 0.81
CA GLY A 167 27.05 -2.69 0.78
C GLY A 167 27.80 -2.31 2.06
N HIS A 168 27.52 -2.98 3.17
CA HIS A 168 28.24 -2.82 4.44
C HIS A 168 28.97 -4.13 4.79
N GLU A 169 29.83 -4.15 5.82
CA GLU A 169 30.23 -5.38 6.52
C GLU A 169 28.96 -6.16 6.88
N ASP A 170 28.63 -7.11 6.02
CA ASP A 170 27.61 -8.15 6.07
C ASP A 170 26.43 -8.00 7.04
N LEU A 171 25.80 -6.81 7.11
CA LEU A 171 24.72 -6.57 8.04
C LEU A 171 23.52 -7.43 7.64
N GLN A 172 23.14 -8.33 8.55
CA GLN A 172 22.10 -9.31 8.37
C GLN A 172 21.11 -9.21 9.53
N ILE A 173 19.83 -9.16 9.19
CA ILE A 173 18.71 -9.14 10.13
C ILE A 173 17.90 -10.41 9.94
N ASP A 174 17.83 -11.23 10.99
CA ASP A 174 17.12 -12.50 10.97
C ASP A 174 15.82 -12.42 11.76
N PHE A 175 14.70 -12.63 11.08
CA PHE A 175 13.40 -12.88 11.70
C PHE A 175 13.17 -14.39 11.84
N MET A 176 13.30 -14.89 13.05
CA MET A 176 13.08 -16.31 13.34
C MET A 176 11.58 -16.62 13.43
N CYS A 177 11.11 -17.65 12.73
CA CYS A 177 9.69 -18.03 12.67
C CYS A 177 9.23 -18.93 13.84
N TYR A 178 9.76 -18.73 15.05
CA TYR A 178 9.31 -19.46 16.25
C TYR A 178 8.09 -18.78 16.90
N VAL A 179 7.26 -19.59 17.55
CA VAL A 179 5.94 -19.26 18.11
C VAL A 179 5.93 -18.15 19.20
N ASN A 180 7.09 -17.56 19.54
CA ASN A 180 7.21 -16.49 20.54
C ASN A 180 8.06 -15.30 20.09
N ALA A 181 8.34 -15.15 18.79
CA ALA A 181 9.01 -13.94 18.31
C ALA A 181 7.98 -12.81 18.23
N ASP A 182 8.06 -11.83 19.13
CA ASP A 182 7.19 -10.66 19.15
C ASP A 182 7.09 -9.96 17.79
N LEU A 183 8.10 -10.11 16.92
CA LEU A 183 8.22 -9.41 15.66
C LEU A 183 7.63 -10.18 14.48
N LEU A 184 7.75 -11.51 14.42
CA LEU A 184 7.28 -12.32 13.29
C LEU A 184 6.00 -13.09 13.65
N MET A 185 4.92 -12.74 12.97
CA MET A 185 3.56 -13.20 13.30
C MET A 185 3.18 -14.50 12.59
N ALA A 186 3.68 -14.72 11.37
CA ALA A 186 3.41 -15.93 10.58
C ALA A 186 4.43 -16.09 9.46
N CYS A 187 4.73 -17.32 9.07
CA CYS A 187 5.75 -17.64 8.08
C CYS A 187 5.38 -18.96 7.42
N HIS A 188 5.32 -18.96 6.09
CA HIS A 188 4.94 -20.09 5.28
C HIS A 188 5.90 -20.18 4.10
N CYS A 189 6.72 -21.23 4.13
CA CYS A 189 7.80 -21.45 3.20
C CYS A 189 8.07 -22.95 3.18
N ASP A 190 8.04 -23.58 2.00
CA ASP A 190 8.32 -25.00 1.80
C ASP A 190 9.69 -25.24 1.13
N ARG A 191 10.31 -24.19 0.59
CA ARG A 191 11.59 -24.24 -0.10
C ARG A 191 12.40 -22.98 0.14
N GLN A 192 13.71 -23.11 0.20
CA GLN A 192 14.57 -21.93 0.30
C GLN A 192 14.47 -21.07 -0.96
N VAL A 193 14.27 -19.77 -0.79
CA VAL A 193 14.32 -18.78 -1.89
C VAL A 193 15.09 -17.55 -1.45
N SER A 194 15.81 -16.95 -2.40
CA SER A 194 16.59 -15.73 -2.17
C SER A 194 16.42 -14.81 -3.37
N HIS A 195 16.00 -13.57 -3.14
CA HIS A 195 15.84 -12.57 -4.18
C HIS A 195 16.36 -11.22 -3.70
N SER A 196 17.06 -10.51 -4.59
CA SER A 196 17.62 -9.19 -4.33
C SER A 196 16.67 -8.09 -4.80
N TYR A 197 16.51 -7.03 -4.02
CA TYR A 197 15.67 -5.88 -4.38
C TYR A 197 16.41 -4.58 -4.06
N LYS A 198 16.33 -3.58 -4.95
CA LYS A 198 16.96 -2.27 -4.69
C LYS A 198 16.40 -1.66 -3.41
N TYR A 199 17.29 -1.22 -2.52
CA TYR A 199 16.94 -0.61 -1.23
C TYR A 199 15.90 0.51 -1.37
N LYS A 200 16.13 1.46 -2.30
CA LYS A 200 15.23 2.60 -2.54
C LYS A 200 13.77 2.19 -2.80
N PHE A 201 13.56 0.99 -3.34
CA PHE A 201 12.23 0.51 -3.66
C PHE A 201 11.56 -0.20 -2.50
N LEU A 202 12.32 -0.98 -1.73
CA LEU A 202 11.82 -1.50 -0.45
C LEU A 202 11.51 -0.37 0.53
N LYS A 203 12.38 0.63 0.62
CA LYS A 203 12.16 1.85 1.42
C LYS A 203 10.84 2.54 1.05
N ALA A 204 10.52 2.64 -0.23
CA ALA A 204 9.25 3.23 -0.67
C ALA A 204 8.00 2.49 -0.15
N THR A 205 8.11 1.18 0.13
CA THR A 205 7.00 0.41 0.74
C THR A 205 6.78 0.77 2.22
N THR A 206 7.79 1.30 2.92
CA THR A 206 7.73 1.58 4.36
C THR A 206 7.75 3.07 4.74
N LEU A 207 8.00 3.99 3.80
CA LEU A 207 8.20 5.44 4.06
C LEU A 207 7.00 6.13 4.71
N ASN A 208 5.76 5.69 4.46
CA ASN A 208 4.54 6.33 4.96
C ASN A 208 3.55 5.33 5.55
N ILE A 209 4.05 4.32 6.27
CA ILE A 209 3.18 3.40 7.01
C ILE A 209 2.35 4.24 7.99
N PRO A 210 1.00 4.25 7.90
CA PRO A 210 0.17 5.07 8.78
C PRO A 210 0.44 4.74 10.24
N GLY A 211 0.41 5.76 11.11
CA GLY A 211 0.66 5.57 12.53
C GLY A 211 -0.27 4.52 13.17
N SER A 212 -1.48 4.32 12.66
CA SER A 212 -2.38 3.24 13.09
C SER A 212 -1.81 1.84 12.81
N VAL A 213 -1.10 1.64 11.71
CA VAL A 213 -0.44 0.37 11.39
C VAL A 213 0.74 0.10 12.31
N ILE A 214 1.54 1.14 12.59
CA ILE A 214 2.71 1.05 13.48
C ILE A 214 2.26 0.85 14.93
N LYS A 215 1.26 1.61 15.40
CA LYS A 215 0.76 1.56 16.79
C LYS A 215 -0.04 0.29 17.07
N ASP A 216 -0.89 -0.14 16.14
CA ASP A 216 -1.73 -1.32 16.35
C ASP A 216 -1.01 -2.63 15.99
N ASN A 217 0.22 -2.56 15.47
CA ASN A 217 1.06 -3.70 15.09
C ASN A 217 0.31 -4.78 14.28
N ARG A 218 -0.62 -4.38 13.41
CA ARG A 218 -1.51 -5.30 12.68
C ARG A 218 -0.79 -6.15 11.62
N GLY A 219 0.49 -5.89 11.41
CA GLY A 219 1.38 -6.70 10.58
C GLY A 219 1.45 -6.22 9.13
N SER A 220 2.64 -6.33 8.57
CA SER A 220 2.90 -6.28 7.13
C SER A 220 3.07 -7.71 6.63
N LYS A 221 2.26 -8.12 5.66
CA LYS A 221 2.40 -9.41 4.99
C LYS A 221 3.22 -9.25 3.71
N LEU A 222 4.27 -10.03 3.58
CA LEU A 222 5.11 -10.10 2.39
C LEU A 222 4.85 -11.44 1.68
N THR A 223 4.70 -11.40 0.37
CA THR A 223 4.50 -12.58 -0.49
C THR A 223 5.46 -12.54 -1.65
N ILE A 224 6.19 -13.61 -1.88
CA ILE A 224 7.08 -13.76 -3.04
C ILE A 224 6.36 -14.62 -4.09
N GLY A 225 6.03 -14.00 -5.21
CA GLY A 225 5.40 -14.63 -6.36
C GLY A 225 6.42 -15.24 -7.32
N ARG A 226 5.90 -15.75 -8.44
CA ARG A 226 6.72 -16.28 -9.53
C ARG A 226 7.71 -15.22 -10.03
N GLY A 227 8.93 -15.65 -10.35
CA GLY A 227 9.99 -14.76 -10.85
C GLY A 227 10.49 -13.76 -9.81
N GLY A 228 10.27 -14.01 -8.52
CA GLY A 228 10.75 -13.15 -7.42
C GLY A 228 9.96 -11.85 -7.24
N MET A 229 8.78 -11.70 -7.85
CA MET A 229 7.94 -10.52 -7.63
C MET A 229 7.53 -10.44 -6.16
N LEU A 230 7.90 -9.37 -5.47
CA LEU A 230 7.56 -9.17 -4.06
C LEU A 230 6.27 -8.35 -3.95
N LYS A 231 5.28 -8.89 -3.24
CA LYS A 231 4.10 -8.16 -2.80
C LYS A 231 4.22 -7.83 -1.32
N VAL A 232 4.20 -6.55 -0.96
CA VAL A 232 4.15 -6.07 0.44
C VAL A 232 2.75 -5.54 0.71
N GLN A 233 2.06 -6.05 1.71
CA GLN A 233 0.71 -5.67 2.08
C GLN A 233 0.68 -5.17 3.53
N HIS A 234 0.29 -3.91 3.72
CA HIS A 234 0.09 -3.31 5.05
C HIS A 234 -1.38 -3.31 5.41
N LEU A 235 -1.71 -3.78 6.61
CA LEU A 235 -3.07 -3.75 7.16
C LEU A 235 -3.30 -2.41 7.89
N VAL A 236 -4.20 -1.58 7.34
CA VAL A 236 -4.53 -0.26 7.88
C VAL A 236 -5.87 -0.31 8.62
N SER A 237 -5.84 0.02 9.90
CA SER A 237 -7.04 0.29 10.70
C SER A 237 -7.50 1.72 10.43
N VAL A 238 -8.73 1.85 9.92
CA VAL A 238 -9.40 3.13 9.67
C VAL A 238 -10.42 3.35 10.78
N ALA A 239 -10.19 4.39 11.58
CA ALA A 239 -11.11 4.81 12.62
C ALA A 239 -12.45 5.22 11.99
N ARG A 240 -13.56 4.84 12.62
CA ARG A 240 -14.86 5.38 12.26
C ARG A 240 -14.98 6.78 12.87
N SER A 241 -15.32 7.79 12.06
CA SER A 241 -15.78 9.07 12.62
C SER A 241 -17.04 8.81 13.45
N SER A 242 -17.00 9.22 14.72
CA SER A 242 -18.16 9.21 15.59
C SER A 242 -19.04 10.40 15.23
N ILE A 243 -19.84 10.27 14.18
CA ILE A 243 -20.97 11.20 13.99
C ILE A 243 -21.90 10.95 15.19
N PRO A 244 -22.13 11.94 16.06
CA PRO A 244 -23.07 11.79 17.17
C PRO A 244 -24.47 11.76 16.55
N HIS A 245 -25.01 10.57 16.29
CA HIS A 245 -26.44 10.46 16.07
C HIS A 245 -27.13 10.86 17.38
N PRO A 246 -28.12 11.79 17.34
CA PRO A 246 -28.87 12.16 18.52
C PRO A 246 -29.90 11.07 18.81
N HIS A 247 -29.44 9.90 19.27
CA HIS A 247 -30.25 8.96 20.04
C HIS A 247 -29.32 8.04 20.82
N ILE A 248 -29.19 8.38 22.11
CA ILE A 248 -28.57 7.59 23.16
C ILE A 248 -29.31 6.25 23.26
N ASN A 249 -28.56 5.15 23.21
CA ASN A 249 -28.80 4.00 24.08
C ASN A 249 -27.49 3.27 24.37
N SER A 250 -27.14 3.32 25.65
CA SER A 250 -26.30 2.45 26.47
C SER A 250 -25.75 1.15 25.85
N ALA A 251 -24.42 1.07 25.73
CA ALA A 251 -23.52 -0.05 26.03
C ALA A 251 -22.20 0.18 25.28
N GLY A 252 -21.08 0.21 26.00
CA GLY A 252 -19.75 0.50 25.45
C GLY A 252 -19.18 -0.60 24.55
N TYR A 253 -19.82 -0.87 23.42
CA TYR A 253 -19.22 -1.61 22.32
C TYR A 253 -18.55 -0.61 21.38
N GLN A 254 -17.23 -0.43 21.52
CA GLN A 254 -16.45 0.19 20.44
C GLN A 254 -16.71 -0.61 19.16
N ARG A 255 -17.35 0.03 18.18
CA ARG A 255 -17.54 -0.60 16.86
C ARG A 255 -16.16 -0.95 16.30
N PRO A 256 -15.97 -2.18 15.78
CA PRO A 256 -14.67 -2.58 15.25
C PRO A 256 -14.24 -1.63 14.13
N SER A 257 -12.96 -1.24 14.16
CA SER A 257 -12.32 -0.44 13.12
C SER A 257 -12.46 -1.13 11.76
N ARG A 258 -12.59 -0.33 10.69
CA ARG A 258 -12.64 -0.86 9.32
C ARG A 258 -11.20 -1.11 8.86
N ILE A 259 -10.97 -2.18 8.09
CA ILE A 259 -9.63 -2.53 7.61
C ILE A 259 -9.52 -2.15 6.13
N ALA A 260 -8.44 -1.46 5.77
CA ALA A 260 -8.01 -1.21 4.40
C ALA A 260 -6.64 -1.86 4.17
N TYR A 261 -6.32 -2.15 2.92
CA TYR A 261 -5.01 -2.70 2.54
C TYR A 261 -4.27 -1.71 1.66
N ILE A 262 -2.99 -1.51 1.97
CA ILE A 262 -2.05 -0.85 1.06
C ILE A 262 -1.10 -1.93 0.57
N GLU A 263 -1.11 -2.18 -0.74
CA GLU A 263 -0.30 -3.19 -1.39
C GLU A 263 0.80 -2.50 -2.20
N PHE A 264 2.00 -3.06 -2.20
CA PHE A 264 3.11 -2.69 -3.05
C PHE A 264 3.61 -3.92 -3.79
N PHE A 265 4.01 -3.77 -5.05
CA PHE A 265 4.60 -4.80 -5.88
C PHE A 265 5.98 -4.31 -6.29
N VAL A 266 7.03 -5.06 -5.95
CA VAL A 266 8.42 -4.71 -6.19
C VAL A 266 9.06 -5.81 -7.02
N LYS A 267 9.62 -5.45 -8.17
CA LYS A 267 10.39 -6.40 -8.97
C LYS A 267 11.74 -6.70 -8.31
N PRO A 268 12.21 -7.95 -8.36
CA PRO A 268 13.58 -8.26 -7.96
C PRO A 268 14.55 -7.65 -8.96
N GLU A 269 15.81 -7.59 -8.58
CA GLU A 269 16.91 -7.35 -9.51
C GLU A 269 17.09 -8.56 -10.40
N GLU A 270 17.36 -8.29 -11.68
CA GLU A 270 17.79 -9.30 -12.63
C GLU A 270 19.27 -9.58 -12.37
N ASP A 271 19.64 -10.84 -12.20
CA ASP A 271 21.05 -11.23 -12.16
C ASP A 271 21.61 -11.03 -13.57
N GLU A 272 22.60 -10.15 -13.75
CA GLU A 272 23.25 -9.87 -15.04
C GLU A 272 23.97 -11.11 -15.65
N ASP A 273 24.00 -12.24 -14.93
CA ASP A 273 24.81 -13.42 -15.27
C ASP A 273 24.07 -14.56 -15.99
N THR A 274 22.86 -14.35 -16.54
CA THR A 274 22.14 -15.38 -17.32
C THR A 274 22.15 -15.16 -18.84
N GLU A 275 23.09 -14.38 -19.37
CA GLU A 275 23.29 -14.21 -20.83
C GLU A 275 24.54 -14.90 -21.41
N ASN A 276 25.27 -15.74 -20.66
CA ASN A 276 26.36 -16.54 -21.22
C ASN A 276 26.35 -17.99 -20.70
N ASP A 277 25.61 -18.87 -21.37
CA ASP A 277 25.99 -20.28 -21.58
C ASP A 277 25.37 -20.83 -22.88
#